data_AF-A0A1Y5FHF0-F1
#
_entry.id   AF-A0A1Y5FHF0-F1
#
_cell.length_a   1.000
_cell.length_b   1.000
_cell.length_c   1.000
_cell.angle_alpha   90.00
_cell.angle_beta   90.00
_cell.angle_gamma   90.00
#
_symmetry.space_group_name_H-M   'P 1'
#
loop_
_entity.id
_entity.type
_entity.pdbx_description
1 polymer ?
#
loop_
_entity_poly.entity_id
_entity_poly.type
_entity_poly.pdbx_seq_one_letter_code
_entity_poly.pdbx_strand_id
1 'polypeptide(L)'
;MDTFRARLAHADALPQLAILGCISGFLTALTAIAFRLSFELPLEYLLPGDSESFEQLPVEARFLLPVIGALIIGLIMHRIKPEHHSVGVGHVLERMQHHQAQLPAANGLLQFVGGAIALLTGNSVGREGPAVHLGAVSSSLLGQQLKLPNNSLRTLTACGVAAAIAASFNTPLAGVIFAMEAILMEYTITG
;
A
#
# COMPACT_ATOMS: atom_id res chain seq x y z
N MET A 1 29.60 9.17 0.56
CA MET A 1 28.22 8.92 0.04
C MET A 1 28.25 8.24 -1.32
N ASP A 2 29.29 8.46 -2.13
CA ASP A 2 29.41 7.84 -3.47
C ASP A 2 29.83 6.36 -3.46
N THR A 3 30.59 5.91 -2.44
CA THR A 3 30.99 4.50 -2.27
C THR A 3 29.82 3.57 -1.93
N PHE A 4 28.78 4.06 -1.27
CA PHE A 4 27.57 3.29 -0.98
C PHE A 4 26.76 3.04 -2.26
N ARG A 5 26.65 4.07 -3.11
CA ARG A 5 25.93 4.00 -4.39
C ARG A 5 26.59 3.05 -5.39
N ALA A 6 27.92 3.05 -5.46
CA ALA A 6 28.66 2.14 -6.34
C ALA A 6 28.55 0.67 -5.92
N ARG A 7 28.47 0.39 -4.61
CA ARG A 7 28.35 -0.99 -4.10
C ARG A 7 26.99 -1.61 -4.38
N LEU A 8 25.90 -0.84 -4.45
CA LEU A 8 24.57 -1.37 -4.80
C LEU A 8 24.44 -1.83 -6.27
N ALA A 9 25.44 -1.55 -7.12
CA ALA A 9 25.41 -1.92 -8.53
C ALA A 9 26.06 -3.29 -8.84
N HIS A 10 26.78 -3.92 -7.90
CA HIS A 10 27.47 -5.21 -8.09
C HIS A 10 27.13 -6.21 -6.97
N ALA A 11 27.34 -7.51 -7.23
CA ALA A 11 26.87 -8.66 -6.45
C ALA A 11 27.18 -8.67 -4.93
N ASP A 12 28.03 -7.76 -4.43
CA ASP A 12 28.30 -7.53 -3.00
C ASP A 12 27.18 -6.75 -2.26
N ALA A 13 26.11 -6.35 -2.96
CA ALA A 13 24.97 -5.58 -2.41
C ALA A 13 23.88 -6.41 -1.73
N LEU A 14 23.87 -7.74 -1.94
CA LEU A 14 22.81 -8.64 -1.46
C LEU A 14 22.50 -8.53 0.05
N PRO A 15 23.49 -8.51 0.97
CA PRO A 15 23.18 -8.40 2.39
C PRO A 15 22.60 -7.03 2.77
N GLN A 16 23.01 -5.94 2.10
CA GLN A 16 22.48 -4.61 2.36
C GLN A 16 21.03 -4.47 1.89
N LEU A 17 20.75 -4.99 0.69
CA LEU A 17 19.39 -5.04 0.15
C LEU A 17 18.48 -5.93 0.97
N ALA A 18 18.98 -7.05 1.50
CA ALA A 18 18.23 -7.92 2.40
C ALA A 18 17.85 -7.19 3.70
N ILE A 19 18.80 -6.50 4.33
CA ILE A 19 18.53 -5.70 5.53
C ILE A 19 17.51 -4.59 5.24
N LEU A 20 17.68 -3.85 4.14
CA LEU A 20 16.72 -2.83 3.71
C LEU A 20 15.34 -3.44 3.44
N GLY A 21 15.30 -4.63 2.82
CA GLY A 21 14.07 -5.40 2.62
C GLY A 21 13.38 -5.76 3.93
N CYS A 22 14.13 -6.22 4.94
CA CYS A 22 13.59 -6.48 6.27
C CYS A 22 13.03 -5.22 6.94
N ILE A 23 13.75 -4.09 6.87
CA ILE A 23 13.30 -2.80 7.42
C ILE A 23 12.04 -2.32 6.69
N SER A 24 12.03 -2.42 5.36
CA SER A 24 10.89 -2.12 4.49
C SER A 24 9.67 -2.97 4.82
N GLY A 25 9.87 -4.27 5.04
CA GLY A 25 8.81 -5.19 5.45
C GLY A 25 8.26 -4.87 6.83
N PHE A 26 9.12 -4.56 7.80
CA PHE A 26 8.70 -4.13 9.13
C PHE A 26 7.90 -2.82 9.09
N LEU A 27 8.39 -1.81 8.36
CA LEU A 27 7.69 -0.54 8.19
C LEU A 27 6.33 -0.74 7.51
N THR A 28 6.29 -1.56 6.45
CA THR A 28 5.04 -1.91 5.77
C THR A 28 4.06 -2.58 6.72
N ALA A 29 4.50 -3.57 7.50
CA ALA A 29 3.65 -4.24 8.47
C ALA A 29 3.05 -3.27 9.49
N LEU A 30 3.85 -2.32 10.00
CA LEU A 30 3.34 -1.26 10.89
C LEU A 30 2.26 -0.42 10.20
N THR A 31 2.49 -0.01 8.95
CA THR A 31 1.49 0.79 8.21
C THR A 31 0.23 0.00 7.88
N ALA A 32 0.34 -1.30 7.57
CA ALA A 32 -0.79 -2.17 7.30
C ALA A 32 -1.61 -2.42 8.58
N ILE A 33 -0.94 -2.66 9.72
CA ILE A 33 -1.59 -2.79 11.03
C ILE A 33 -2.29 -1.49 11.41
N ALA A 34 -1.61 -0.35 11.27
CA ALA A 34 -2.22 0.95 11.56
C ALA A 34 -3.45 1.22 10.69
N PHE A 35 -3.40 0.87 9.39
CA PHE A 35 -4.54 0.98 8.49
C PHE A 35 -5.68 0.06 8.90
N ARG A 36 -5.40 -1.22 9.19
CA ARG A 36 -6.40 -2.19 9.66
C ARG A 36 -7.10 -1.71 10.92
N LEU A 37 -6.32 -1.34 11.94
CA LEU A 37 -6.85 -0.86 13.22
C LEU A 37 -7.68 0.44 13.07
N SER A 38 -7.40 1.26 12.06
CA SER A 38 -8.12 2.51 11.84
C SER A 38 -9.61 2.32 11.51
N PHE A 39 -9.98 1.18 10.92
CA PHE A 39 -11.38 0.85 10.64
C PHE A 39 -11.93 -0.29 11.49
N GLU A 40 -11.10 -1.25 11.88
CA GLU A 40 -11.55 -2.41 12.66
C GLU A 40 -11.99 -2.02 14.07
N LEU A 41 -11.20 -1.21 14.80
CA LEU A 41 -11.55 -0.82 16.18
C LEU A 41 -12.85 0.00 16.27
N PRO A 42 -13.08 1.01 15.39
CA PRO A 42 -14.35 1.72 15.41
C PRO A 42 -15.53 0.82 15.03
N LEU A 43 -15.37 -0.10 14.07
CA LEU A 43 -16.44 -0.98 13.63
C LEU A 43 -16.81 -2.02 14.67
N GLU A 44 -15.83 -2.60 15.39
CA GLU A 44 -16.09 -3.48 16.53
C GLU A 44 -16.90 -2.80 17.64
N TYR A 45 -16.74 -1.49 17.82
CA TYR A 45 -17.52 -0.72 18.80
C TYR A 45 -18.91 -0.32 18.28
N LEU A 46 -19.02 -0.03 16.98
CA LEU A 46 -20.22 0.55 16.38
C LEU A 46 -21.22 -0.50 15.88
N LEU A 47 -20.75 -1.66 15.43
CA LEU A 47 -21.59 -2.72 14.86
C LEU A 47 -22.07 -3.69 15.96
N PRO A 48 -23.27 -4.29 15.82
CA PRO A 48 -23.82 -5.22 16.81
C PRO A 48 -23.16 -6.62 16.83
N GLY A 49 -22.07 -6.82 16.08
CA GLY A 49 -21.40 -8.10 15.89
C GLY A 49 -19.88 -7.93 15.75
N ASP A 50 -19.33 -8.42 14.65
CA ASP A 50 -17.93 -8.16 14.28
C ASP A 50 -17.80 -6.90 13.41
N SER A 51 -16.56 -6.58 13.04
CA SER A 51 -16.23 -5.44 12.17
C SER A 51 -16.75 -5.56 10.73
N GLU A 52 -17.36 -6.69 10.35
CA GLU A 52 -17.91 -6.93 9.02
C GLU A 52 -19.45 -7.06 9.02
N SER A 53 -20.10 -7.04 10.19
CA SER A 53 -21.53 -7.30 10.40
C SER A 53 -22.48 -6.16 9.98
N PHE A 54 -22.22 -5.51 8.84
CA PHE A 54 -23.06 -4.44 8.30
C PHE A 54 -24.48 -4.93 7.94
N GLU A 55 -24.67 -6.22 7.69
CA GLU A 55 -25.98 -6.79 7.35
C GLU A 55 -26.98 -6.71 8.50
N GLN A 56 -26.49 -6.63 9.74
CA GLN A 56 -27.29 -6.56 10.96
C GLN A 56 -27.87 -5.16 11.19
N LEU A 57 -27.38 -4.14 10.47
CA LEU A 57 -27.89 -2.79 10.56
C LEU A 57 -29.27 -2.64 9.91
N PRO A 58 -30.10 -1.68 10.37
CA PRO A 58 -31.33 -1.30 9.70
C PRO A 58 -31.09 -0.96 8.22
N VAL A 59 -32.07 -1.26 7.36
CA VAL A 59 -31.97 -1.02 5.90
C VAL A 59 -31.62 0.43 5.58
N GLU A 60 -32.15 1.39 6.35
CA GLU A 60 -31.83 2.82 6.20
C GLU A 60 -30.34 3.10 6.41
N ALA A 61 -29.75 2.56 7.49
CA ALA A 61 -28.32 2.74 7.78
C ALA A 61 -27.44 2.04 6.73
N ARG A 62 -27.84 0.84 6.27
CA ARG A 62 -27.14 0.11 5.21
C ARG A 62 -27.08 0.88 3.89
N PHE A 63 -28.08 1.70 3.61
CA PHE A 63 -28.09 2.57 2.43
C PHE A 63 -27.36 3.90 2.69
N LEU A 64 -27.60 4.55 3.83
CA LEU A 64 -27.08 5.88 4.11
C LEU A 64 -25.57 5.87 4.40
N LEU A 65 -25.03 4.85 5.07
CA LEU A 65 -23.62 4.80 5.44
C LEU A 65 -22.69 4.85 4.21
N PRO A 66 -22.83 3.97 3.18
CA PRO A 66 -21.98 4.04 1.99
C PRO A 66 -22.13 5.37 1.24
N VAL A 67 -23.34 5.93 1.18
CA VAL A 67 -23.62 7.23 0.54
C VAL A 67 -22.88 8.35 1.26
N ILE A 68 -22.95 8.41 2.59
CA ILE A 68 -22.22 9.39 3.39
C ILE A 68 -20.72 9.21 3.21
N GLY A 69 -20.21 7.98 3.22
CA GLY A 69 -18.81 7.68 2.97
C GLY A 69 -18.33 8.17 1.60
N ALA A 70 -19.09 7.88 0.54
CA ALA A 70 -18.79 8.34 -0.81
C ALA A 70 -18.80 9.87 -0.91
N LEU A 71 -19.74 10.55 -0.24
CA LEU A 71 -19.80 12.02 -0.18
C LEU A 71 -18.57 12.60 0.54
N ILE A 72 -18.16 12.02 1.66
CA ILE A 72 -16.98 12.47 2.41
C ILE A 72 -15.71 12.28 1.56
N ILE A 73 -15.55 11.11 0.93
CA ILE A 73 -14.41 10.82 0.04
C ILE A 73 -14.41 11.81 -1.13
N GLY A 74 -15.57 12.04 -1.76
CA GLY A 74 -15.71 13.00 -2.85
C GLY A 74 -15.33 14.43 -2.43
N LEU A 75 -15.72 14.86 -1.23
CA LEU A 75 -15.34 16.17 -0.69
C LEU A 75 -13.83 16.27 -0.42
N ILE A 76 -13.22 15.22 0.13
CA ILE A 76 -11.77 15.14 0.32
C ILE A 76 -11.05 15.26 -1.02
N MET A 77 -11.48 14.49 -2.03
CA MET A 77 -10.90 14.54 -3.37
C MET A 77 -11.06 15.92 -4.02
N HIS A 78 -12.19 16.60 -3.79
CA HIS A 78 -12.41 17.96 -4.30
C HIS A 78 -11.44 19.00 -3.71
N ARG A 79 -10.94 18.77 -2.48
CA ARG A 79 -9.98 19.68 -1.82
C ARG A 79 -8.52 19.35 -2.13
N ILE A 80 -8.23 18.16 -2.64
CA ILE A 80 -6.87 17.70 -2.96
C ILE A 80 -6.56 18.00 -4.42
N LYS A 81 -5.30 18.35 -4.70
CA LYS A 81 -4.84 18.59 -6.07
C LYS A 81 -5.05 17.35 -6.95
N PRO A 82 -5.47 17.51 -8.23
CA PRO A 82 -5.72 16.39 -9.14
C PRO A 82 -4.53 15.42 -9.31
N GLU A 83 -3.30 15.93 -9.21
CA GLU A 83 -2.05 15.14 -9.29
C GLU A 83 -1.90 14.08 -8.18
N HIS A 84 -2.67 14.17 -7.10
CA HIS A 84 -2.63 13.22 -5.98
C HIS A 84 -3.84 12.28 -5.93
N HIS A 85 -4.76 12.36 -6.90
CA HIS A 85 -5.97 11.52 -6.92
C HIS A 85 -5.68 10.06 -7.27
N SER A 86 -4.56 9.80 -7.94
CA SER A 86 -4.17 8.44 -8.34
C SER A 86 -3.80 7.59 -7.13
N VAL A 87 -4.54 6.51 -6.91
CA VAL A 87 -4.32 5.58 -5.81
C VAL A 87 -4.52 4.12 -6.27
N GLY A 88 -4.29 3.16 -5.39
CA GLY A 88 -4.44 1.73 -5.64
C GLY A 88 -3.29 1.08 -6.41
N VAL A 89 -3.46 -0.21 -6.72
CA VAL A 89 -2.45 -1.04 -7.39
C VAL A 89 -2.10 -0.49 -8.77
N GLY A 90 -3.08 0.01 -9.53
CA GLY A 90 -2.84 0.62 -10.84
C GLY A 90 -1.89 1.82 -10.77
N HIS A 91 -1.98 2.64 -9.71
CA HIS A 91 -1.02 3.72 -9.49
C HIS A 91 0.37 3.21 -9.14
N VAL A 92 0.47 2.15 -8.33
CA VAL A 92 1.76 1.51 -8.03
C VAL A 92 2.43 1.04 -9.32
N LEU A 93 1.68 0.36 -10.19
CA LEU A 93 2.17 -0.13 -11.49
C LEU A 93 2.66 0.99 -12.38
N GLU A 94 1.86 2.06 -12.51
CA GLU A 94 2.21 3.25 -13.28
C GLU A 94 3.52 3.86 -12.78
N ARG A 95 3.70 3.98 -11.45
CA ARG A 95 4.95 4.50 -10.86
C ARG A 95 6.14 3.56 -11.00
N MET A 96 5.93 2.25 -10.94
CA MET A 96 6.98 1.25 -11.18
C MET A 96 7.51 1.36 -12.61
N GLN A 97 6.64 1.57 -13.60
CA GLN A 97 7.00 1.62 -15.02
C GLN A 97 7.56 2.99 -15.46
N HIS A 98 6.91 4.08 -15.06
CA HIS A 98 7.20 5.41 -15.62
C HIS A 98 7.98 6.33 -14.66
N HIS A 99 8.01 6.02 -13.36
CA HIS A 99 8.56 6.92 -12.34
C HIS A 99 9.60 6.24 -11.44
N GLN A 100 10.21 5.15 -11.90
CA GLN A 100 11.27 4.45 -11.18
C GLN A 100 10.87 4.05 -9.75
N ALA A 101 9.60 3.68 -9.57
CA ALA A 101 8.98 3.35 -8.28
C ALA A 101 8.96 4.48 -7.24
N GLN A 102 9.10 5.75 -7.66
CA GLN A 102 8.91 6.90 -6.77
C GLN A 102 7.42 7.15 -6.54
N LEU A 103 6.96 6.87 -5.32
CA LEU A 103 5.58 7.08 -4.89
C LEU A 103 5.50 8.29 -3.94
N PRO A 104 4.55 9.24 -4.13
CA PRO A 104 4.45 10.42 -3.29
C PRO A 104 3.73 10.11 -1.99
N ALA A 105 4.16 10.72 -0.89
CA ALA A 105 3.51 10.57 0.41
C ALA A 105 2.04 11.03 0.40
N ALA A 106 1.70 12.04 -0.41
CA ALA A 106 0.34 12.56 -0.52
C ALA A 106 -0.65 11.51 -1.04
N ASN A 107 -0.26 10.71 -2.05
CA ASN A 107 -1.09 9.62 -2.58
C ASN A 107 -1.28 8.50 -1.55
N GLY A 108 -0.24 8.19 -0.77
CA GLY A 108 -0.35 7.24 0.34
C GLY A 108 -1.29 7.74 1.45
N LEU A 109 -1.21 9.01 1.82
CA LEU A 109 -2.11 9.60 2.81
C LEU A 109 -3.57 9.59 2.33
N LEU A 110 -3.80 9.95 1.06
CA LEU A 110 -5.13 9.87 0.46
C LEU A 110 -5.66 8.44 0.45
N GLN A 111 -4.83 7.46 0.09
CA GLN A 111 -5.20 6.06 0.12
C GLN A 111 -5.56 5.58 1.52
N PHE A 112 -4.80 5.99 2.53
CA PHE A 112 -5.04 5.63 3.92
C PHE A 112 -6.38 6.20 4.39
N VAL A 113 -6.57 7.51 4.27
CA VAL A 113 -7.77 8.19 4.77
C VAL A 113 -9.00 7.78 3.97
N GLY A 114 -8.93 7.83 2.64
CA GLY A 114 -10.04 7.47 1.76
C GLY A 114 -10.42 5.99 1.87
N GLY A 115 -9.42 5.11 1.95
CA GLY A 115 -9.63 3.67 2.17
C GLY A 115 -10.27 3.37 3.52
N ALA A 116 -9.80 4.02 4.59
CA ALA A 116 -10.36 3.84 5.93
C ALA A 116 -11.82 4.31 5.97
N ILE A 117 -12.13 5.49 5.40
CA ILE A 117 -13.51 6.00 5.32
C ILE A 117 -14.40 5.05 4.52
N ALA A 118 -13.92 4.54 3.38
CA ALA A 118 -14.68 3.61 2.55
C ALA A 118 -15.04 2.34 3.33
N LEU A 119 -14.08 1.74 4.04
CA LEU A 119 -14.28 0.53 4.84
C LEU A 119 -15.17 0.80 6.07
N LEU A 120 -14.94 1.91 6.79
CA LEU A 120 -15.75 2.33 7.94
C LEU A 120 -17.23 2.54 7.59
N THR A 121 -17.52 2.91 6.35
CA THR A 121 -18.88 3.21 5.89
C THR A 121 -19.53 2.05 5.15
N GLY A 122 -18.87 0.88 5.09
CA GLY A 122 -19.42 -0.30 4.43
C GLY A 122 -19.50 -0.19 2.91
N ASN A 123 -18.63 0.63 2.29
CA ASN A 123 -18.53 0.63 0.83
C ASN A 123 -18.02 -0.73 0.34
N SER A 124 -18.51 -1.19 -0.82
CA SER A 124 -18.10 -2.45 -1.44
C SER A 124 -16.69 -2.33 -2.03
N VAL A 125 -15.69 -2.34 -1.15
CA VAL A 125 -14.26 -2.28 -1.49
C VAL A 125 -13.48 -3.25 -0.62
N GLY A 126 -12.45 -3.87 -1.19
CA GLY A 126 -11.53 -4.72 -0.43
C GLY A 126 -10.44 -3.91 0.28
N ARG A 127 -9.95 -4.42 1.42
CA ARG A 127 -8.78 -3.88 2.14
C ARG A 127 -7.44 -4.08 1.43
N GLU A 128 -7.42 -4.96 0.43
CA GLU A 128 -6.21 -5.46 -0.22
C GLU A 128 -5.56 -4.44 -1.16
N GLY A 129 -6.37 -3.71 -1.93
CA GLY A 129 -5.88 -2.63 -2.79
C GLY A 129 -5.18 -1.51 -2.01
N PRO A 130 -5.82 -0.95 -0.96
CA PRO A 130 -5.19 -0.01 -0.06
C PRO A 130 -3.92 -0.55 0.61
N ALA A 131 -3.93 -1.81 1.10
CA ALA A 131 -2.76 -2.41 1.73
C ALA A 131 -1.54 -2.47 0.80
N VAL A 132 -1.73 -2.95 -0.44
CA VAL A 132 -0.68 -3.00 -1.46
C VAL A 132 -0.10 -1.61 -1.75
N HIS A 133 -0.97 -0.63 -1.95
CA HIS A 133 -0.52 0.73 -2.25
C HIS A 133 0.22 1.37 -1.07
N LEU A 134 -0.28 1.20 0.17
CA LEU A 134 0.39 1.71 1.37
C LEU A 134 1.73 1.04 1.61
N GLY A 135 1.86 -0.27 1.37
CA GLY A 135 3.13 -0.98 1.44
C GLY A 135 4.14 -0.45 0.41
N ALA A 136 3.71 -0.29 -0.84
CA ALA A 136 4.55 0.31 -1.89
C ALA A 136 5.02 1.72 -1.51
N VAL A 137 4.11 2.59 -1.06
CA VAL A 137 4.44 3.96 -0.66
C VAL A 137 5.42 3.97 0.50
N SER A 138 5.17 3.19 1.55
CA SER A 138 6.00 3.15 2.76
C SER A 138 7.45 2.79 2.43
N SER A 139 7.65 1.74 1.65
CA SER A 139 8.95 1.27 1.22
C SER A 139 9.62 2.19 0.21
N SER A 140 8.85 2.76 -0.71
CA SER A 140 9.35 3.75 -1.67
C SER A 140 9.84 5.01 -0.97
N LEU A 141 9.09 5.54 0.01
CA LEU A 141 9.50 6.70 0.78
C LEU A 141 10.79 6.45 1.56
N LEU A 142 10.93 5.26 2.17
CA LEU A 142 12.18 4.86 2.83
C LEU A 142 13.36 4.89 1.82
N GLY A 143 13.19 4.30 0.64
CA GLY A 143 14.23 4.29 -0.39
C GLY A 143 14.55 5.67 -0.95
N GLN A 144 13.55 6.54 -1.10
CA GLN A 144 13.71 7.93 -1.53
C GLN A 144 14.45 8.76 -0.49
N GLN A 145 14.12 8.61 0.80
CA GLN A 145 14.82 9.28 1.91
C GLN A 145 16.30 8.88 1.97
N LEU A 146 16.59 7.61 1.73
CA LEU A 146 17.95 7.08 1.65
C LEU A 146 18.65 7.38 0.31
N LYS A 147 17.96 8.05 -0.63
CA LYS A 147 18.45 8.41 -1.97
C LYS A 147 19.06 7.21 -2.72
N LEU A 148 18.39 6.06 -2.60
CA LEU A 148 18.77 4.81 -3.25
C LEU A 148 18.73 4.95 -4.78
N PRO A 149 19.55 4.18 -5.51
CA PRO A 149 19.46 4.12 -6.96
C PRO A 149 18.14 3.48 -7.40
N ASN A 150 17.68 3.81 -8.61
CA ASN A 150 16.36 3.44 -9.14
C ASN A 150 16.11 1.92 -9.16
N ASN A 151 17.12 1.11 -9.47
CA ASN A 151 17.03 -0.35 -9.44
C ASN A 151 16.69 -0.85 -8.03
N SER A 152 17.41 -0.36 -7.01
CA SER A 152 17.19 -0.74 -5.61
C SER A 152 15.88 -0.20 -5.07
N LEU A 153 15.45 1.00 -5.49
CA LEU A 153 14.16 1.57 -5.13
C LEU A 153 13.00 0.71 -5.65
N ARG A 154 13.08 0.24 -6.90
CA ARG A 154 12.09 -0.69 -7.49
C ARG A 154 12.01 -1.99 -6.71
N THR A 155 13.15 -2.62 -6.40
CA THR A 155 13.20 -3.83 -5.58
C THR A 155 12.61 -3.59 -4.19
N LEU A 156 12.98 -2.49 -3.53
CA LEU A 156 12.50 -2.17 -2.17
C LEU A 156 10.99 -1.93 -2.14
N THR A 157 10.46 -1.27 -3.17
CA THR A 157 9.02 -1.03 -3.33
C THR A 157 8.27 -2.34 -3.55
N ALA A 158 8.81 -3.24 -4.37
CA ALA A 158 8.25 -4.59 -4.55
C ALA A 158 8.29 -5.42 -3.25
N CYS A 159 9.36 -5.32 -2.45
CA CYS A 159 9.42 -5.92 -1.11
C CYS A 159 8.32 -5.38 -0.19
N GLY A 160 8.03 -4.07 -0.27
CA GLY A 160 6.90 -3.46 0.44
C GLY A 160 5.57 -4.06 0.03
N VAL A 161 5.31 -4.20 -1.27
CA VAL A 161 4.09 -4.86 -1.76
C VAL A 161 4.00 -6.30 -1.27
N ALA A 162 5.08 -7.07 -1.37
CA ALA A 162 5.11 -8.46 -0.87
C ALA A 162 4.80 -8.52 0.63
N ALA A 163 5.38 -7.63 1.42
CA ALA A 163 5.13 -7.53 2.86
C ALA A 163 3.69 -7.13 3.18
N ALA A 164 3.08 -6.23 2.41
CA ALA A 164 1.69 -5.84 2.58
C ALA A 164 0.73 -7.02 2.35
N ILE A 165 0.94 -7.81 1.28
CA ILE A 165 0.16 -9.01 1.01
C ILE A 165 0.40 -10.06 2.09
N ALA A 166 1.65 -10.29 2.47
CA ALA A 166 2.00 -11.24 3.54
C ALA A 166 1.30 -10.87 4.86
N ALA A 167 1.29 -9.59 5.24
CA ALA A 167 0.65 -9.11 6.45
C ALA A 167 -0.90 -9.14 6.37
N SER A 168 -1.48 -8.89 5.20
CA SER A 168 -2.93 -8.80 5.03
C SER A 168 -3.60 -10.17 4.94
N PHE A 169 -2.94 -11.14 4.33
CA PHE A 169 -3.49 -12.47 4.07
C PHE A 169 -2.84 -13.59 4.89
N ASN A 170 -1.79 -13.29 5.64
CA ASN A 170 -0.96 -14.30 6.33
C ASN A 170 -0.36 -15.34 5.36
N THR A 171 -0.09 -14.92 4.11
CA THR A 171 0.43 -15.77 3.02
C THR A 171 1.72 -15.18 2.44
N PRO A 172 2.88 -15.38 3.10
CA PRO A 172 4.13 -14.75 2.67
C PRO A 172 4.59 -15.19 1.29
N LEU A 173 4.45 -16.48 0.96
CA LEU A 173 4.81 -17.02 -0.36
C LEU A 173 3.99 -16.38 -1.48
N ALA A 174 2.68 -16.21 -1.28
CA ALA A 174 1.80 -15.56 -2.26
C ALA A 174 2.17 -14.08 -2.46
N GLY A 175 2.57 -13.38 -1.38
CA GLY A 175 3.03 -12.00 -1.47
C GLY A 175 4.29 -11.85 -2.31
N VAL A 176 5.26 -12.75 -2.16
CA VAL A 176 6.49 -12.75 -2.97
C VAL A 176 6.16 -13.03 -4.44
N ILE A 177 5.35 -14.06 -4.73
CA ILE A 177 4.95 -14.39 -6.11
C ILE A 177 4.21 -13.21 -6.74
N PHE A 178 3.25 -12.61 -6.02
CA PHE A 178 2.51 -11.45 -6.49
C PHE A 178 3.43 -10.25 -6.80
N ALA A 179 4.39 -9.95 -5.93
CA ALA A 179 5.34 -8.87 -6.18
C ALA A 179 6.24 -9.12 -7.41
N MET A 180 6.66 -10.38 -7.63
CA MET A 180 7.48 -10.75 -8.79
C MET A 180 6.69 -10.69 -10.10
N GLU A 181 5.52 -11.33 -10.14
CA GLU A 181 4.73 -11.48 -11.36
C GLU A 181 3.91 -10.23 -11.69
N ALA A 182 3.21 -9.67 -10.71
CA ALA A 182 2.26 -8.59 -10.95
C ALA A 182 2.87 -7.20 -10.84
N ILE A 183 3.89 -7.00 -9.97
CA ILE A 183 4.44 -5.66 -9.70
C ILE A 183 5.72 -5.39 -10.49
N LEU A 184 6.72 -6.27 -10.38
CA LEU A 184 7.98 -6.11 -11.09
C LEU A 184 7.83 -6.41 -12.57
N MET A 185 6.97 -7.39 -12.94
CA MET A 185 6.75 -7.83 -14.32
C MET A 185 8.07 -8.08 -15.07
N GLU A 186 9.11 -8.55 -14.37
CA GLU A 186 10.41 -8.82 -14.97
C GLU A 186 10.38 -10.21 -15.64
N TYR A 187 9.99 -10.25 -16.91
CA TYR A 187 10.36 -11.33 -17.83
C TYR A 187 11.67 -10.98 -18.52
N THR A 188 12.78 -11.01 -17.78
CA THR A 188 14.08 -11.09 -18.43
C THR A 188 14.32 -12.56 -18.80
N ILE A 189 13.84 -12.94 -19.99
CA ILE A 189 14.35 -14.14 -20.68
C ILE A 189 15.68 -13.73 -21.31
N THR A 190 16.73 -13.53 -20.50
CA THR A 190 18.08 -13.55 -21.03
C THR A 190 18.48 -15.01 -21.20
N GLY A 191 18.13 -15.55 -22.37
CA GLY A 191 18.99 -16.51 -23.06
C GLY A 191 20.11 -15.78 -23.79
#